data_AF-A0A087RXF9-F1
#
_entry.id   AF-A0A087RXF9-F1
#
_cell.length_a   1.000
_cell.length_b   1.000
_cell.length_c   1.000
_cell.angle_alpha   90.00
_cell.angle_beta   90.00
_cell.angle_gamma   90.00
#
_symmetry.space_group_name_H-M   'P 1'
#
loop_
_entity.id
_entity.type
_entity.pdbx_description
1 polymer ?
#
loop_
_entity_poly.entity_id
_entity_poly.type
_entity_poly.pdbx_seq_one_letter_code
_entity_poly.pdbx_strand_id
1 'polypeptide(L)'
;MDKNSEIIRIEIIRILNENGKIRGTELAKRVMAKVGNEKTVYREISALVESGDIEKRVHSRVHIEYELVNLYESVNNQLKNLHSEIKTIYEEIENFDVVSNAQKFSFHERLRSVIHLIQIIQSTDGIMKLLSFYPTFRKDKMFPQINRKIDDCWQAIMTNISHQPEDSFLNEVLANLRISRLDTKNIN
;
A
#
# COMPACT_ATOMS: atom_id res chain seq x y z
N MET A 1 -27.36 -11.86 7.53
CA MET A 1 -26.98 -12.55 6.28
C MET A 1 -28.00 -13.66 6.01
N ASP A 2 -28.37 -13.87 4.75
CA ASP A 2 -29.22 -15.00 4.37
C ASP A 2 -28.44 -16.30 4.56
N LYS A 3 -29.02 -17.28 5.28
CA LYS A 3 -28.40 -18.56 5.61
C LYS A 3 -27.95 -19.32 4.34
N ASN A 4 -28.65 -19.13 3.23
CA ASN A 4 -28.29 -19.74 1.95
C ASN A 4 -27.04 -19.10 1.32
N SER A 5 -26.85 -17.79 1.49
CA SER A 5 -25.67 -17.06 1.00
C SER A 5 -24.41 -17.50 1.72
N GLU A 6 -24.49 -17.72 3.04
CA GLU A 6 -23.38 -18.20 3.85
C GLU A 6 -22.95 -19.63 3.46
N ILE A 7 -23.92 -20.53 3.22
CA ILE A 7 -23.64 -21.88 2.73
C ILE A 7 -22.92 -21.86 1.37
N ILE A 8 -23.34 -20.98 0.46
CA ILE A 8 -22.70 -20.83 -0.85
C ILE A 8 -21.26 -20.34 -0.71
N ARG A 9 -21.00 -19.36 0.17
CA ARG A 9 -19.63 -18.86 0.44
C ARG A 9 -18.72 -19.95 0.99
N ILE A 10 -19.21 -20.73 1.97
CA ILE A 10 -18.45 -21.85 2.54
C ILE A 10 -18.07 -22.86 1.46
N GLU A 11 -19.02 -23.20 0.57
CA GLU A 11 -18.75 -24.17 -0.50
C GLU A 11 -17.76 -23.64 -1.54
N ILE A 12 -17.83 -22.34 -1.89
CA ILE A 12 -16.84 -21.68 -2.75
C ILE A 12 -15.45 -21.79 -2.14
N ILE A 13 -15.30 -21.40 -0.86
CA ILE A 13 -14.02 -21.44 -0.14
C ILE A 13 -13.50 -22.88 -0.05
N ARG A 14 -14.35 -23.86 0.26
CA ARG A 14 -13.98 -25.28 0.32
C ARG A 14 -13.41 -25.77 -1.01
N ILE A 15 -14.09 -25.48 -2.13
CA ILE A 15 -13.63 -25.89 -3.47
C ILE A 15 -12.29 -25.24 -3.80
N LEU A 16 -12.12 -23.95 -3.52
CA LEU A 16 -10.84 -23.25 -3.77
C LEU A 16 -9.72 -23.76 -2.87
N ASN A 17 -10.00 -24.12 -1.62
CA ASN A 17 -9.01 -24.71 -0.71
C ASN A 17 -8.55 -26.10 -1.20
N GLU A 18 -9.44 -26.89 -1.78
CA GLU A 18 -9.13 -28.24 -2.28
C GLU A 18 -8.40 -28.23 -3.63
N ASN A 19 -8.75 -27.29 -4.51
CA ASN A 19 -8.28 -27.30 -5.90
C ASN A 19 -7.21 -26.23 -6.16
N GLY A 20 -6.99 -25.31 -5.22
CA GLY A 20 -6.22 -24.10 -5.45
C GLY A 20 -6.88 -23.22 -6.52
N LYS A 21 -6.10 -22.88 -7.55
CA LYS A 21 -6.55 -22.07 -8.68
C LYS A 21 -7.49 -22.85 -9.60
N ILE A 22 -8.65 -22.26 -9.91
CA ILE A 22 -9.67 -22.93 -10.73
C ILE A 22 -10.37 -21.95 -11.68
N ARG A 23 -10.81 -22.47 -12.83
CA ARG A 23 -11.59 -21.74 -13.85
C ARG A 23 -12.93 -21.28 -13.29
N GLY A 24 -13.34 -20.05 -13.60
CA GLY A 24 -14.59 -19.48 -13.10
C GLY A 24 -15.85 -20.27 -13.44
N THR A 25 -15.94 -20.78 -14.66
CA THR A 25 -17.06 -21.62 -15.10
C THR A 25 -17.09 -22.96 -14.37
N GLU A 26 -15.93 -23.54 -14.09
CA GLU A 26 -15.80 -24.81 -13.37
C GLU A 26 -16.13 -24.64 -11.88
N LEU A 27 -15.65 -23.56 -11.25
CA LEU A 27 -16.00 -23.20 -9.88
C LEU A 27 -17.51 -23.06 -9.72
N ALA A 28 -18.14 -22.24 -10.58
CA ALA A 28 -19.58 -22.01 -10.51
C ALA A 28 -20.36 -23.31 -10.72
N LYS A 29 -19.97 -24.15 -11.69
CA LYS A 29 -20.58 -25.46 -11.95
C LYS A 29 -20.53 -26.37 -10.74
N ARG A 30 -19.38 -26.46 -10.06
CA ARG A 30 -19.20 -27.31 -8.87
C ARG A 30 -20.00 -26.82 -7.67
N VAL A 31 -20.06 -25.50 -7.46
CA VAL A 31 -20.87 -24.91 -6.39
C VAL A 31 -22.35 -25.19 -6.65
N MET A 32 -22.86 -24.89 -7.86
CA MET A 32 -24.26 -25.14 -8.23
C MET A 32 -24.67 -26.61 -8.14
N ALA A 33 -23.74 -27.53 -8.39
CA ALA A 33 -24.01 -28.97 -8.25
C ALA A 33 -24.32 -29.38 -6.80
N LYS A 34 -23.91 -28.58 -5.80
CA LYS A 34 -24.19 -28.82 -4.39
C LYS A 34 -25.20 -27.84 -3.80
N VAL A 35 -25.06 -26.55 -4.08
CA VAL A 35 -25.81 -25.47 -3.44
C VAL A 35 -25.99 -24.26 -4.35
N GLY A 36 -27.16 -23.62 -4.25
CA GLY A 36 -27.44 -22.33 -4.88
C GLY A 36 -27.84 -22.42 -6.36
N ASN A 37 -28.32 -21.28 -6.87
CA ASN A 37 -28.59 -21.07 -8.29
C ASN A 37 -27.50 -20.19 -8.92
N GLU A 38 -27.39 -20.21 -10.24
CA GLU A 38 -26.34 -19.52 -11.01
C GLU A 38 -26.17 -18.05 -10.62
N LYS A 39 -27.28 -17.29 -10.57
CA LYS A 39 -27.27 -15.87 -10.25
C LYS A 39 -26.71 -15.61 -8.85
N THR A 40 -27.13 -16.38 -7.86
CA THR A 40 -26.66 -16.23 -6.48
C THR A 40 -25.20 -16.65 -6.34
N VAL A 41 -24.78 -17.74 -7.00
CA VAL A 41 -23.38 -18.21 -6.96
C VAL A 41 -22.43 -17.17 -7.51
N TYR A 42 -22.70 -16.62 -8.71
CA TYR A 42 -21.83 -15.58 -9.26
C TYR A 42 -21.83 -14.29 -8.43
N ARG A 43 -22.97 -13.95 -7.81
CA ARG A 43 -23.04 -12.80 -6.90
C ARG A 43 -22.15 -13.00 -5.68
N GLU A 44 -22.18 -14.18 -5.06
CA GLU A 44 -21.31 -14.46 -3.90
C GLU A 44 -19.84 -14.59 -4.29
N ILE A 45 -19.51 -15.12 -5.47
CA ILE A 45 -18.13 -15.09 -6.01
C ILE A 45 -17.67 -13.63 -6.12
N SER A 46 -18.45 -12.75 -6.75
CA SER A 46 -18.11 -11.33 -6.84
C SER A 46 -17.95 -10.67 -5.46
N ALA A 47 -18.83 -10.99 -4.52
CA ALA A 47 -18.74 -10.46 -3.16
C ALA A 47 -17.46 -10.91 -2.43
N LEU A 48 -17.02 -12.16 -2.63
CA LEU A 48 -15.76 -12.69 -2.08
C LEU A 48 -14.53 -12.07 -2.77
N VAL A 49 -14.64 -11.70 -4.04
CA VAL A 49 -13.59 -10.94 -4.74
C VAL A 49 -13.52 -9.52 -4.16
N GLU A 50 -14.66 -8.87 -3.97
CA GLU A 50 -14.77 -7.52 -3.43
C GLU A 50 -14.26 -7.44 -1.98
N SER A 51 -14.49 -8.46 -1.15
CA SER A 51 -13.94 -8.54 0.20
C SER A 51 -12.45 -8.88 0.24
N GLY A 52 -11.86 -9.33 -0.87
CA GLY A 52 -10.47 -9.77 -0.93
C GLY A 52 -10.21 -11.15 -0.32
N ASP A 53 -11.24 -11.97 -0.15
CA ASP A 53 -11.10 -13.36 0.31
C ASP A 53 -10.60 -14.26 -0.83
N ILE A 54 -10.95 -13.92 -2.08
CA ILE A 54 -10.51 -14.63 -3.29
C ILE A 54 -9.95 -13.65 -4.33
N GLU A 55 -8.89 -14.06 -5.02
CA GLU A 55 -8.29 -13.30 -6.11
C GLU A 55 -8.95 -13.68 -7.44
N LYS A 56 -9.24 -12.69 -8.29
CA LYS A 56 -9.76 -12.90 -9.65
C LYS A 56 -8.68 -12.56 -10.67
N ARG A 57 -8.27 -13.54 -11.46
CA ARG A 57 -7.33 -13.36 -12.58
C ARG A 57 -8.06 -13.43 -13.91
N VAL A 58 -7.99 -12.34 -14.67
CA VAL A 58 -8.63 -12.22 -15.99
C VAL A 58 -7.56 -12.32 -17.06
N HIS A 59 -7.53 -13.44 -17.78
CA HIS A 59 -6.67 -13.61 -18.96
C HIS A 59 -7.40 -13.24 -20.25
N SER A 60 -8.72 -13.50 -20.31
CA SER A 60 -9.62 -13.01 -21.36
C SER A 60 -11.07 -13.02 -20.86
N ARG A 61 -12.02 -12.47 -21.64
CA ARG A 61 -13.45 -12.46 -21.26
C ARG A 61 -14.02 -13.86 -20.97
N VAL A 62 -13.50 -14.89 -21.64
CA VAL A 62 -13.88 -16.30 -21.44
C VAL A 62 -12.89 -17.04 -20.55
N HIS A 63 -11.76 -16.41 -20.19
CA HIS A 63 -10.71 -17.00 -19.41
C HIS A 63 -10.49 -16.26 -18.09
N ILE A 64 -11.28 -16.63 -17.09
CA ILE A 64 -11.21 -16.09 -15.72
C ILE A 64 -10.88 -17.23 -14.76
N GLU A 65 -9.98 -16.97 -13.82
CA GLU A 65 -9.56 -17.89 -12.78
C GLU A 65 -9.76 -17.26 -11.41
N TYR A 66 -10.03 -18.10 -10.40
CA TYR A 66 -10.17 -17.71 -9.02
C TYR A 66 -9.28 -18.57 -8.13
N GLU A 67 -8.74 -17.98 -7.07
CA GLU A 67 -7.98 -18.67 -6.01
C GLU A 67 -8.20 -17.98 -4.67
N LEU A 68 -8.00 -18.68 -3.55
CA LEU A 68 -8.01 -18.05 -2.23
C LEU A 68 -6.84 -17.08 -2.10
N VAL A 69 -7.08 -15.91 -1.49
CA VAL A 69 -5.99 -14.97 -1.21
C VAL A 69 -5.08 -15.56 -0.14
N ASN A 70 -3.80 -15.71 -0.47
CA ASN A 70 -2.77 -16.03 0.52
C ASN A 70 -2.39 -14.76 1.27
N LEU A 71 -2.98 -14.56 2.46
CA LEU A 71 -2.74 -13.38 3.30
C LEU A 71 -1.25 -13.19 3.63
N TYR A 72 -0.49 -14.27 3.87
CA TYR A 72 0.94 -14.16 4.17
C TYR A 72 1.73 -13.67 2.96
N GLU A 73 1.45 -14.20 1.78
CA GLU A 73 2.10 -13.77 0.54
C GLU A 73 1.73 -12.33 0.18
N SER A 74 0.44 -11.98 0.31
CA SER A 74 -0.05 -10.62 0.09
C SER A 74 0.62 -9.60 1.01
N VAL A 75 0.65 -9.87 2.32
CA VAL A 75 1.33 -9.03 3.31
C VAL A 75 2.82 -8.89 2.98
N ASN A 76 3.50 -10.00 2.71
CA ASN A 76 4.92 -10.00 2.37
C ASN A 76 5.21 -9.19 1.09
N ASN A 77 4.38 -9.30 0.06
CA ASN A 77 4.53 -8.54 -1.17
C ASN A 77 4.30 -7.04 -0.95
N GLN A 78 3.29 -6.67 -0.17
CA GLN A 78 3.05 -5.26 0.20
C GLN A 78 4.23 -4.67 0.98
N LEU A 79 4.74 -5.39 1.98
CA LEU A 79 5.89 -4.93 2.76
C LEU A 79 7.17 -4.88 1.94
N LYS A 80 7.39 -5.81 1.00
CA LYS A 80 8.52 -5.75 0.05
C LYS A 80 8.46 -4.51 -0.82
N ASN A 81 7.28 -4.15 -1.33
CA ASN A 81 7.11 -2.95 -2.15
C ASN A 81 7.42 -1.70 -1.34
N LEU A 82 6.83 -1.56 -0.14
CA LEU A 82 7.12 -0.44 0.76
C LEU A 82 8.60 -0.36 1.13
N HIS A 83 9.24 -1.50 1.40
CA HIS A 83 10.67 -1.57 1.68
C HIS A 83 11.51 -1.11 0.49
N SER A 84 11.12 -1.47 -0.74
CA SER A 84 11.80 -0.99 -1.95
C SER A 84 11.61 0.52 -2.14
N GLU A 85 10.39 1.02 -1.95
CA GLU A 85 10.06 2.44 -2.08
C GLU A 85 10.85 3.29 -1.09
N ILE A 86 10.82 2.94 0.21
CA ILE A 86 11.55 3.71 1.24
C ILE A 86 13.06 3.67 1.01
N LYS A 87 13.57 2.57 0.45
CA LYS A 87 14.99 2.48 0.09
C LYS A 87 15.34 3.45 -1.03
N THR A 88 14.55 3.51 -2.10
CA THR A 88 14.76 4.47 -3.19
C THR A 88 14.68 5.92 -2.68
N ILE A 89 13.69 6.22 -1.83
CA ILE A 89 13.54 7.54 -1.21
C ILE A 89 14.78 7.90 -0.38
N TYR A 90 15.28 6.96 0.42
CA TYR A 90 16.51 7.18 1.20
C TYR A 90 17.71 7.51 0.30
N GLU A 91 17.90 6.75 -0.78
CA GLU A 91 18.96 6.98 -1.75
C GLU A 91 18.83 8.34 -2.43
N GLU A 92 17.61 8.80 -2.72
CA GLU A 92 17.36 10.15 -3.24
C GLU A 92 17.77 11.24 -2.25
N ILE A 93 17.45 11.06 -0.95
CA ILE A 93 17.80 12.01 0.10
C ILE A 93 19.33 12.09 0.28
N GLU A 94 20.04 10.95 0.30
CA GLU A 94 21.50 10.96 0.44
C GLU A 94 22.21 11.60 -0.74
N ASN A 95 21.67 11.45 -1.96
CA ASN A 95 22.24 12.05 -3.16
C ASN A 95 21.81 13.51 -3.36
N PHE A 96 20.93 14.05 -2.52
CA PHE A 96 20.36 15.39 -2.69
C PHE A 96 21.44 16.48 -2.77
N ASP A 97 22.42 16.47 -1.86
CA ASP A 97 23.49 17.48 -1.84
C ASP A 97 24.37 17.40 -3.10
N VAL A 98 24.66 16.17 -3.58
CA VAL A 98 25.43 15.96 -4.80
C VAL A 98 24.67 16.50 -6.03
N VAL A 99 23.39 16.14 -6.15
CA VAL A 99 22.53 16.53 -7.27
C VAL A 99 22.28 18.03 -7.26
N SER A 100 21.91 18.60 -6.10
CA SER A 100 21.59 20.02 -5.97
C SER A 100 22.79 20.91 -6.27
N ASN A 101 24.01 20.50 -5.87
CA ASN A 101 25.24 21.22 -6.21
C ASN A 101 25.62 21.08 -7.68
N ALA A 102 25.54 19.86 -8.24
CA ALA A 102 25.88 19.62 -9.65
C ALA A 102 24.93 20.37 -10.60
N GLN A 103 23.64 20.41 -10.27
CA GLN A 103 22.61 21.10 -11.06
C GLN A 103 22.42 22.57 -10.65
N LYS A 104 23.12 23.04 -9.62
CA LYS A 104 23.08 24.42 -9.09
C LYS A 104 21.65 24.87 -8.73
N PHE A 105 20.95 24.07 -7.95
CA PHE A 105 19.60 24.39 -7.50
C PHE A 105 19.55 25.73 -6.78
N SER A 106 18.59 26.56 -7.17
CA SER A 106 18.20 27.76 -6.45
C SER A 106 17.65 27.43 -5.07
N PHE A 107 17.58 28.44 -4.21
CA PHE A 107 16.97 28.31 -2.88
C PHE A 107 15.57 27.68 -2.94
N HIS A 108 14.70 28.17 -3.84
CA HIS A 108 13.34 27.67 -3.96
C HIS A 108 13.25 26.23 -4.48
N GLU A 109 14.17 25.82 -5.36
CA GLU A 109 14.25 24.44 -5.83
C GLU A 109 14.65 23.50 -4.69
N ARG A 110 15.68 23.87 -3.93
CA ARG A 110 16.09 23.08 -2.74
C ARG A 110 14.97 22.98 -1.72
N LEU A 111 14.32 24.11 -1.41
CA LEU A 111 13.19 24.18 -0.48
C LEU A 111 12.05 23.25 -0.93
N ARG A 112 11.64 23.35 -2.21
CA ARG A 112 10.56 22.53 -2.77
C ARG A 112 10.90 21.04 -2.76
N SER A 113 12.13 20.67 -3.13
CA SER A 113 12.58 19.28 -3.12
C SER A 113 12.57 18.70 -1.70
N VAL A 114 13.09 19.42 -0.72
CA VAL A 114 13.07 18.98 0.69
C VAL A 114 11.63 18.81 1.17
N ILE A 115 10.73 19.77 0.91
CA ILE A 115 9.31 19.65 1.28
C ILE A 115 8.67 18.43 0.63
N HIS A 116 8.96 18.18 -0.65
CA HIS A 116 8.43 17.02 -1.37
C HIS A 116 8.88 15.70 -0.74
N LEU A 117 10.18 15.56 -0.44
CA LEU A 117 10.73 14.39 0.24
C LEU A 117 10.10 14.17 1.62
N ILE A 118 9.91 15.25 2.39
CA ILE A 118 9.20 15.20 3.69
C ILE A 118 7.77 14.65 3.52
N GLN A 119 7.02 15.13 2.53
CA GLN A 119 5.65 14.69 2.28
C GLN A 119 5.59 13.20 1.90
N ILE A 120 6.53 12.73 1.07
CA ILE A 120 6.63 11.32 0.71
C ILE A 120 6.86 10.48 1.96
N ILE A 121 7.83 10.83 2.81
CA ILE A 121 8.12 10.06 4.03
C ILE A 121 6.93 10.09 4.99
N GLN A 122 6.25 11.23 5.14
CA GLN A 122 5.02 11.32 5.96
C GLN A 122 3.93 10.39 5.46
N SER A 123 3.76 10.28 4.15
CA SER A 123 2.81 9.36 3.54
C SER A 123 3.18 7.90 3.86
N THR A 124 4.44 7.52 3.67
CA THR A 124 4.93 6.16 3.96
C THR A 124 4.82 5.81 5.44
N ASP A 125 5.18 6.73 6.34
CA ASP A 125 5.00 6.57 7.79
C ASP A 125 3.51 6.45 8.17
N GLY A 126 2.64 7.25 7.53
CA GLY A 126 1.19 7.14 7.68
C GLY A 126 0.66 5.76 7.28
N ILE A 127 1.11 5.22 6.15
CA ILE A 127 0.78 3.85 5.70
C ILE A 127 1.26 2.84 6.74
N MET A 128 2.50 2.93 7.21
CA MET A 128 3.04 2.02 8.21
C MET A 128 2.25 2.05 9.52
N LYS A 129 1.80 3.23 9.96
CA LYS A 129 0.90 3.37 11.12
C LYS A 129 -0.44 2.68 10.90
N LEU A 130 -1.05 2.82 9.73
CA LEU A 130 -2.29 2.11 9.39
C LEU A 130 -2.09 0.59 9.37
N LEU A 131 -1.00 0.11 8.77
CA LEU A 131 -0.65 -1.31 8.74
C LEU A 131 -0.36 -1.86 10.15
N SER A 132 0.12 -1.02 11.07
CA SER A 132 0.41 -1.45 12.45
C SER A 132 -0.82 -1.95 13.22
N PHE A 133 -2.04 -1.54 12.84
CA PHE A 133 -3.29 -2.03 13.45
C PHE A 133 -3.55 -3.51 13.17
N TYR A 134 -2.89 -4.09 12.17
CA TYR A 134 -3.07 -5.48 11.77
C TYR A 134 -1.91 -6.35 12.28
N PRO A 135 -2.16 -7.35 13.14
CA PRO A 135 -1.11 -8.19 13.71
C PRO A 135 -0.26 -8.95 12.67
N THR A 136 -0.86 -9.29 11.53
CA THR A 136 -0.18 -9.98 10.41
C THR A 136 0.97 -9.16 9.85
N PHE A 137 0.78 -7.85 9.70
CA PHE A 137 1.83 -6.93 9.27
C PHE A 137 2.86 -6.68 10.38
N ARG A 138 2.41 -6.40 11.61
CA ARG A 138 3.31 -6.07 12.74
C ARG A 138 4.30 -7.19 13.09
N LYS A 139 3.87 -8.45 12.95
CA LYS A 139 4.70 -9.62 13.25
C LYS A 139 5.68 -9.96 12.12
N ASP A 140 5.52 -9.38 10.94
CA ASP A 140 6.45 -9.59 9.84
C ASP A 140 7.80 -8.93 10.13
N LYS A 141 8.89 -9.61 9.76
CA LYS A 141 10.27 -9.16 10.00
C LYS A 141 10.66 -7.89 9.22
N MET A 142 10.00 -7.59 8.11
CA MET A 142 10.27 -6.40 7.29
C MET A 142 9.63 -5.15 7.89
N PHE A 143 8.55 -5.29 8.65
CA PHE A 143 7.85 -4.17 9.28
C PHE A 143 8.79 -3.27 10.13
N PRO A 144 9.57 -3.79 11.09
CA PRO A 144 10.52 -2.98 11.84
C PRO A 144 11.70 -2.46 10.99
N GLN A 145 12.05 -3.13 9.89
CA GLN A 145 13.12 -2.67 8.99
C GLN A 145 12.68 -1.41 8.23
N ILE A 146 11.45 -1.38 7.74
CA ILE A 146 10.86 -0.22 7.08
C ILE A 146 10.80 0.96 8.05
N ASN A 147 10.32 0.75 9.29
CA ASN A 147 10.28 1.82 10.30
C ASN A 147 11.68 2.40 10.59
N ARG A 148 12.69 1.56 10.76
CA ARG A 148 14.07 2.05 10.92
C ARG A 148 14.52 2.86 9.72
N LYS A 149 14.18 2.42 8.50
CA LYS A 149 14.55 3.15 7.28
C LYS A 149 13.83 4.50 7.17
N ILE A 150 12.58 4.59 7.62
CA ILE A 150 11.86 5.86 7.77
C ILE A 150 12.59 6.79 8.74
N ASP A 151 13.03 6.28 9.90
CA ASP A 151 13.81 7.06 10.87
C ASP A 151 15.14 7.55 10.25
N ASP A 152 15.84 6.69 9.52
CA ASP A 152 17.06 7.06 8.79
C ASP A 152 16.79 8.18 7.77
N CYS A 153 15.68 8.10 7.02
CA CYS A 153 15.26 9.16 6.09
C CYS A 153 15.02 10.49 6.82
N TRP A 154 14.39 10.46 8.00
CA TRP A 154 14.18 11.67 8.81
C TRP A 154 15.50 12.29 9.24
N GLN A 155 16.46 11.48 9.69
CA GLN A 155 17.80 11.96 10.06
C GLN A 155 18.54 12.56 8.86
N ALA A 156 18.49 11.90 7.70
CA ALA A 156 19.13 12.38 6.49
C ALA A 156 18.52 13.72 6.00
N ILE A 157 17.20 13.88 6.06
CA ILE A 157 16.54 15.17 5.76
C ILE A 157 16.99 16.26 6.74
N MET A 158 17.00 15.99 8.03
CA MET A 158 17.42 16.98 9.02
C MET A 158 18.88 17.40 8.82
N THR A 159 19.73 16.44 8.45
CA THR A 159 21.12 16.69 8.08
C THR A 159 21.19 17.61 6.87
N ASN A 160 20.48 17.30 5.78
CA ASN A 160 20.42 18.14 4.57
C ASN A 160 19.91 19.56 4.86
N ILE A 161 18.90 19.72 5.71
CA ILE A 161 18.39 21.03 6.14
C ILE A 161 19.47 21.80 6.93
N SER A 162 20.19 21.12 7.82
CA SER A 162 21.22 21.76 8.66
C SER A 162 22.45 22.22 7.87
N HIS A 163 22.72 21.60 6.72
CA HIS A 163 23.80 21.98 5.81
C HIS A 163 23.41 23.09 4.82
N GLN A 164 22.16 23.57 4.84
CA GLN A 164 21.77 24.66 3.96
C GLN A 164 22.47 25.95 4.38
N PRO A 165 22.91 26.78 3.40
CA PRO A 165 23.65 28.00 3.69
C PRO A 165 22.77 29.11 4.28
N GLU A 166 21.45 29.05 4.10
CA GLU A 166 20.51 30.04 4.63
C GLU A 166 20.02 29.68 6.03
N ASP A 167 20.30 30.54 7.03
CA ASP A 167 19.81 30.38 8.41
C ASP A 167 18.27 30.27 8.51
N SER A 168 17.55 30.84 7.55
CA SER A 168 16.09 30.82 7.49
C SER A 168 15.51 29.54 6.87
N PHE A 169 16.32 28.67 6.27
CA PHE A 169 15.83 27.54 5.46
C PHE A 169 14.90 26.61 6.25
N LEU A 170 15.29 26.23 7.48
CA LEU A 170 14.45 25.40 8.35
C LEU A 170 13.09 26.07 8.65
N ASN A 171 13.09 27.37 8.92
CA ASN A 171 11.86 28.10 9.20
C ASN A 171 10.92 28.11 8.00
N GLU A 172 11.46 28.24 6.79
CA GLU A 172 10.70 28.19 5.53
C GLU A 172 10.13 26.79 5.27
N VAL A 173 10.90 25.73 5.51
CA VAL A 173 10.39 24.35 5.46
C VAL A 173 9.20 24.18 6.41
N LEU A 174 9.35 24.59 7.67
CA LEU A 174 8.29 24.47 8.68
C LEU A 174 7.05 25.30 8.34
N ALA A 175 7.22 26.52 7.82
CA ALA A 175 6.12 27.37 7.40
C ALA A 175 5.28 26.70 6.31
N ASN A 176 5.93 26.13 5.29
CA ASN A 176 5.24 25.47 4.18
C ASN A 176 4.51 24.19 4.61
N LEU A 177 5.11 23.40 5.51
CA LEU A 177 4.45 22.21 6.06
C LEU A 177 3.23 22.57 6.94
N ARG A 178 3.25 23.75 7.59
CA ARG A 178 2.10 24.26 8.35
C ARG A 178 0.98 24.80 7.45
N ILE A 179 1.30 25.48 6.35
CA ILE A 179 0.31 25.97 5.38
C ILE A 179 -0.49 24.80 4.81
N SER A 180 0.16 23.66 4.54
CA SER A 180 -0.54 22.42 4.16
C SER A 180 -1.55 21.88 5.19
N ARG A 181 -1.47 22.30 6.47
CA ARG A 181 -2.44 21.94 7.52
C ARG A 181 -3.51 23.00 7.80
N LEU A 182 -3.36 24.22 7.29
CA LEU A 182 -4.22 25.37 7.64
C LEU A 182 -5.18 25.81 6.54
N ASP A 183 -5.06 25.29 5.31
CA ASP A 183 -6.04 25.52 4.23
C ASP A 183 -7.24 24.57 4.31
N THR A 184 -7.81 24.40 5.50
CA THR A 184 -9.16 23.83 5.69
C THR A 184 -10.29 24.84 5.41
N LYS A 185 -9.98 25.99 4.78
CA LYS A 185 -10.96 27.07 4.54
C LYS A 185 -11.99 26.80 3.44
N ASN A 186 -12.03 25.61 2.84
CA ASN A 186 -13.03 25.24 1.83
C ASN A 186 -13.77 23.92 2.15
N ILE A 187 -14.06 23.65 3.42
CA ILE A 187 -15.06 22.65 3.80
C ILE A 187 -16.15 23.36 4.61
N ASN A 188 -17.09 23.98 3.89
CA ASN A 188 -18.42 24.35 4.36
C ASN A 188 -19.42 23.97 3.26
#